data_AF-A0A2D3WQW9-F1
#
_entry.id   AF-A0A2D3WQW9-F1
#
_cell.length_a   1.000
_cell.length_b   1.000
_cell.length_c   1.000
_cell.angle_alpha   90.00
_cell.angle_beta   90.00
_cell.angle_gamma   90.00
#
_symmetry.space_group_name_H-M   'P 1'
#
loop_
_entity.id
_entity.type
_entity.pdbx_description
1 polymer ?
#
loop_
_entity_poly.entity_id
_entity_poly.type
_entity_poly.pdbx_seq_one_letter_code
_entity_poly.pdbx_strand_id
1 'polypeptide(L)'
;MSLLNLFKIICLSFFVLTVAAPGANKDFKIYEIESGQVLYELSGGGQLTRETNLTVSGKARLRFKEWGAVALVEERGAVTAAGAIREKQAFRSLVKQEKDTTLHAYYKTEKVLERKSSSKYSVHGEAQIRNLKKTGTMEIAGLSCDVWEGPGIKKCLYEGVPLLLEIRLHGIAYTKKASDVNFDINVSDDKCTVPDFSIEEFGLIRGIGMTKNKRKPKEVIEIFKDILKGNFVVSGMDVNDTNQSSDKTKIEFLNRVGQSMHENQKERLPQLLLSLEKSRECIQRVESLREANECIRELRAIKKEMGEKMPFIYFWNDKEENAHLERMDKEISNLKSRMSCISRAQNITELSACMK
;
A
#
# COMPACT_ATOMS: atom_id res chain seq x y z
N MET A 1 71.19 6.18 59.06
CA MET A 1 71.03 7.60 59.45
C MET A 1 71.37 8.40 58.19
N SER A 2 70.48 9.00 57.39
CA SER A 2 69.08 9.41 57.42
C SER A 2 68.67 9.52 55.92
N LEU A 3 67.60 8.92 55.41
CA LEU A 3 66.21 9.42 55.38
C LEU A 3 66.06 10.94 55.09
N LEU A 4 65.20 11.24 54.11
CA LEU A 4 64.66 12.55 53.68
C LEU A 4 65.48 13.39 52.68
N ASN A 5 65.19 13.21 51.38
CA ASN A 5 64.43 14.17 50.57
C ASN A 5 64.25 13.58 49.14
N LEU A 6 63.13 12.92 48.83
CA LEU A 6 61.82 13.47 48.45
C LEU A 6 61.74 13.90 46.96
N PHE A 7 61.12 13.02 46.18
CA PHE A 7 60.25 13.25 45.02
C PHE A 7 60.68 14.18 43.87
N LYS A 8 60.72 13.58 42.67
CA LYS A 8 60.45 14.08 41.29
C LYS A 8 61.54 13.51 40.37
N ILE A 9 61.34 12.79 39.28
CA ILE A 9 60.22 12.67 38.34
C ILE A 9 60.58 11.50 37.38
N ILE A 10 59.66 10.52 37.21
CA ILE A 10 59.24 9.85 35.95
C ILE A 10 60.32 9.06 35.16
N CYS A 11 60.46 7.72 35.29
CA CYS A 11 59.63 6.61 34.74
C CYS A 11 59.21 6.72 33.26
N LEU A 12 59.77 5.84 32.42
CA LEU A 12 59.18 5.21 31.21
C LEU A 12 58.42 6.09 30.20
N SER A 13 58.89 6.12 28.94
CA SER A 13 57.97 5.89 27.82
C SER A 13 58.68 5.27 26.61
N PHE A 14 58.54 3.95 26.53
CA PHE A 14 58.59 3.19 25.29
C PHE A 14 57.43 3.69 24.42
N PHE A 15 57.73 4.39 23.32
CA PHE A 15 56.73 4.74 22.32
C PHE A 15 56.46 3.49 21.46
N VAL A 16 55.54 2.64 21.92
CA VAL A 16 54.88 1.66 21.06
C VAL A 16 53.88 2.45 20.21
N LEU A 17 54.24 2.67 18.93
CA LEU A 17 53.28 3.08 17.91
C LEU A 17 52.29 1.92 17.72
N THR A 18 51.22 1.91 18.52
CA THR A 18 50.01 1.18 18.18
C THR A 18 49.37 1.88 17.00
N VAL A 19 49.63 1.37 15.79
CA VAL A 19 48.79 1.63 14.63
C VAL A 19 47.42 1.07 14.99
N ALA A 20 46.51 1.96 15.37
CA ALA A 20 45.10 1.62 15.49
C ALA A 20 44.64 1.17 14.10
N ALA A 21 44.50 -0.14 13.92
CA ALA A 21 43.75 -0.68 12.81
C ALA A 21 42.36 -0.01 12.86
N PRO A 22 41.91 0.71 11.81
CA PRO A 22 40.54 1.17 11.77
C PRO A 22 39.67 -0.08 11.90
N GLY A 23 38.87 -0.12 12.96
CA GLY A 23 37.93 -1.22 13.18
C GLY A 23 37.14 -1.43 11.90
N ALA A 24 37.16 -2.66 11.38
CA ALA A 24 36.38 -3.05 10.23
C ALA A 24 34.90 -2.75 10.52
N ASN A 25 34.41 -1.62 10.03
CA ASN A 25 32.98 -1.40 9.86
C ASN A 25 32.53 -2.52 8.93
N LYS A 26 31.70 -3.44 9.43
CA LYS A 26 31.05 -4.43 8.55
C LYS A 26 30.26 -3.64 7.51
N ASP A 27 30.73 -3.70 6.26
CA ASP A 27 30.11 -2.99 5.16
C ASP A 27 28.64 -3.41 5.04
N PHE A 28 27.75 -2.43 5.14
CA PHE A 28 26.31 -2.64 5.01
C PHE A 28 26.00 -2.95 3.55
N LYS A 29 25.73 -4.23 3.24
CA LYS A 29 25.53 -4.71 1.88
C LYS A 29 24.19 -5.45 1.77
N ILE A 30 23.22 -4.86 1.07
CA ILE A 30 21.91 -5.50 0.80
C ILE A 30 21.93 -6.20 -0.55
N TYR A 31 22.62 -5.63 -1.53
CA TYR A 31 22.71 -6.13 -2.90
C TYR A 31 24.17 -6.41 -3.27
N GLU A 32 24.41 -7.37 -4.16
CA GLU A 32 25.76 -7.60 -4.68
C GLU A 32 26.18 -6.55 -5.73
N ILE A 33 25.23 -5.72 -6.16
CA ILE A 33 25.37 -4.64 -7.13
C ILE A 33 25.48 -3.30 -6.40
N GLU A 34 26.44 -2.46 -6.79
CA GLU A 34 26.70 -1.18 -6.12
C GLU A 34 25.55 -0.19 -6.29
N SER A 35 25.04 -0.03 -7.50
CA SER A 35 23.98 0.94 -7.81
C SER A 35 23.08 0.48 -8.94
N GLY A 36 21.86 1.01 -8.98
CA GLY A 36 20.92 0.64 -10.03
C GLY A 36 19.56 1.30 -9.93
N GLN A 37 18.80 1.14 -11.02
CA GLN A 37 17.40 1.46 -11.10
C GLN A 37 16.62 0.29 -11.71
N VAL A 38 15.49 -0.04 -11.08
CA VAL A 38 14.55 -1.03 -11.59
C VAL A 38 13.18 -0.37 -11.75
N LEU A 39 12.58 -0.51 -12.94
CA LEU A 39 11.20 -0.15 -13.19
C LEU A 39 10.33 -1.40 -13.08
N TYR A 40 9.17 -1.27 -12.44
CA TYR A 40 8.23 -2.36 -12.26
C TYR A 40 6.86 -2.00 -12.80
N GLU A 41 6.18 -3.00 -13.33
CA GLU A 41 4.74 -2.99 -13.52
C GLU A 41 4.09 -3.66 -12.30
N LEU A 42 3.06 -2.99 -11.76
CA LEU A 42 2.23 -3.51 -10.68
C LEU A 42 0.93 -4.01 -11.28
N SER A 43 0.58 -5.24 -10.99
CA SER A 43 -0.69 -5.83 -11.40
C SER A 43 -1.24 -6.71 -10.29
N GLY A 44 -2.54 -6.94 -10.31
CA GLY A 44 -3.16 -7.81 -9.32
C GLY A 44 -4.66 -7.72 -9.38
N GLY A 45 -5.29 -8.44 -8.49
CA GLY A 45 -6.73 -8.55 -8.42
C GLY A 45 -7.17 -9.92 -7.98
N GLY A 46 -8.48 -10.11 -7.98
CA GLY A 46 -9.12 -11.32 -7.52
C GLY A 46 -10.55 -11.07 -7.14
N GLN A 47 -11.25 -12.11 -6.76
CA GLN A 47 -12.61 -11.98 -6.25
C GLN A 47 -12.57 -11.65 -4.76
N LEU A 48 -12.98 -10.43 -4.40
CA LEU A 48 -13.03 -9.99 -2.99
C LEU A 48 -14.26 -10.57 -2.29
N THR A 49 -15.40 -10.52 -2.98
CA THR A 49 -16.66 -11.15 -2.58
C THR A 49 -17.33 -11.71 -3.84
N ARG A 50 -18.42 -12.48 -3.70
CA ARG A 50 -19.14 -13.01 -4.87
C ARG A 50 -19.54 -11.92 -5.88
N GLU A 51 -19.88 -10.74 -5.37
CA GLU A 51 -20.37 -9.61 -6.16
C GLU A 51 -19.30 -8.54 -6.42
N THR A 52 -18.11 -8.61 -5.80
CA THR A 52 -17.06 -7.58 -5.91
C THR A 52 -15.73 -8.18 -6.35
N ASN A 53 -15.24 -7.72 -7.50
CA ASN A 53 -13.91 -8.00 -8.00
C ASN A 53 -12.95 -6.88 -7.65
N LEU A 54 -11.72 -7.26 -7.30
CA LEU A 54 -10.61 -6.36 -7.04
C LEU A 54 -9.68 -6.39 -8.25
N THR A 55 -9.16 -5.23 -8.63
CA THR A 55 -8.07 -5.09 -9.60
C THR A 55 -7.07 -4.08 -9.09
N VAL A 56 -5.79 -4.36 -9.31
CA VAL A 56 -4.67 -3.50 -8.95
C VAL A 56 -3.85 -3.26 -10.20
N SER A 57 -3.51 -2.00 -10.45
CA SER A 57 -2.64 -1.61 -11.56
C SER A 57 -1.77 -0.44 -11.16
N GLY A 58 -0.54 -0.39 -11.65
CA GLY A 58 0.35 0.71 -11.33
C GLY A 58 1.77 0.48 -11.82
N LYS A 59 2.65 1.37 -11.40
CA LYS A 59 4.08 1.29 -11.66
C LYS A 59 4.85 1.52 -10.37
N ALA A 60 6.00 0.89 -10.27
CA ALA A 60 6.95 1.19 -9.22
C ALA A 60 8.33 1.43 -9.79
N ARG A 61 9.16 2.09 -8.99
CA ARG A 61 10.56 2.32 -9.28
C ARG A 61 11.37 2.07 -8.01
N LEU A 62 12.42 1.28 -8.14
CA LEU A 62 13.47 1.17 -7.13
C LEU A 62 14.69 1.91 -7.68
N ARG A 63 15.29 2.77 -6.87
CA ARG A 63 16.65 3.29 -7.08
C ARG A 63 17.48 2.93 -5.88
N PHE A 64 18.70 2.52 -6.08
CA PHE A 64 19.62 2.24 -4.99
C PHE A 64 21.05 2.59 -5.36
N LYS A 65 21.86 2.84 -4.34
CA LYS A 65 23.30 3.04 -4.42
C LYS A 65 23.97 2.48 -3.17
N GLU A 66 25.30 2.44 -3.17
CA GLU A 66 26.10 1.95 -2.04
C GLU A 66 25.65 0.54 -1.61
N TRP A 67 25.48 -0.36 -2.58
CA TRP A 67 25.03 -1.75 -2.37
C TRP A 67 23.68 -1.86 -1.64
N GLY A 68 22.81 -0.86 -1.82
CA GLY A 68 21.52 -0.77 -1.15
C GLY A 68 21.55 -0.12 0.23
N ALA A 69 22.67 0.42 0.69
CA ALA A 69 22.74 1.26 1.89
C ALA A 69 21.83 2.49 1.78
N VAL A 70 21.62 2.99 0.56
CA VAL A 70 20.59 3.98 0.24
C VAL A 70 19.68 3.40 -0.83
N ALA A 71 18.38 3.34 -0.55
CA ALA A 71 17.36 2.88 -1.49
C ALA A 71 16.11 3.74 -1.44
N LEU A 72 15.56 4.08 -2.61
CA LEU A 72 14.32 4.82 -2.76
C LEU A 72 13.34 3.97 -3.57
N VAL A 73 12.19 3.66 -2.95
CA VAL A 73 11.08 2.95 -3.60
C VAL A 73 9.92 3.90 -3.79
N GLU A 74 9.56 4.14 -5.05
CA GLU A 74 8.39 4.91 -5.46
C GLU A 74 7.33 3.96 -6.01
N GLU A 75 6.09 4.05 -5.54
CA GLU A 75 4.97 3.27 -6.07
C GLU A 75 3.80 4.20 -6.35
N ARG A 76 3.15 4.02 -7.51
CA ARG A 76 1.92 4.74 -7.85
C ARG A 76 1.00 3.85 -8.65
N GLY A 77 -0.30 3.98 -8.42
CA GLY A 77 -1.27 3.18 -9.14
C GLY A 77 -2.70 3.43 -8.70
N ALA A 78 -3.55 2.49 -9.04
CA ALA A 78 -4.93 2.46 -8.61
C ALA A 78 -5.36 1.05 -8.24
N VAL A 79 -6.15 0.99 -7.18
CA VAL A 79 -6.93 -0.18 -6.79
C VAL A 79 -8.37 0.10 -7.21
N THR A 80 -8.96 -0.78 -8.02
CA THR A 80 -10.36 -0.68 -8.41
C THR A 80 -11.12 -1.86 -7.85
N ALA A 81 -12.15 -1.59 -7.05
CA ALA A 81 -13.18 -2.56 -6.71
C ALA A 81 -14.36 -2.37 -7.65
N ALA A 82 -14.83 -3.46 -8.26
CA ALA A 82 -15.94 -3.45 -9.19
C ALA A 82 -16.96 -4.50 -8.75
N GLY A 83 -18.11 -4.02 -8.29
CA GLY A 83 -19.27 -4.84 -7.99
C GLY A 83 -20.55 -4.08 -8.31
N ALA A 84 -21.52 -4.09 -7.39
CA ALA A 84 -22.70 -3.24 -7.52
C ALA A 84 -22.37 -1.74 -7.54
N ILE A 85 -21.20 -1.38 -7.03
CA ILE A 85 -20.61 -0.05 -7.11
C ILE A 85 -19.19 -0.23 -7.60
N ARG A 86 -18.76 0.66 -8.48
CA ARG A 86 -17.35 0.80 -8.81
C ARG A 86 -16.69 1.73 -7.79
N GLU A 87 -15.49 1.41 -7.35
CA GLU A 87 -14.70 2.31 -6.52
C GLU A 87 -13.27 2.28 -7.04
N LYS A 88 -12.67 3.45 -7.21
CA LYS A 88 -11.29 3.58 -7.66
C LYS A 88 -10.50 4.41 -6.65
N GLN A 89 -9.55 3.76 -6.00
CA GLN A 89 -8.63 4.39 -5.05
C GLN A 89 -7.26 4.51 -5.70
N ALA A 90 -6.83 5.74 -5.98
CA ALA A 90 -5.45 6.01 -6.38
C ALA A 90 -4.53 5.94 -5.15
N PHE A 91 -3.35 5.34 -5.31
CA PHE A 91 -2.34 5.29 -4.27
C PHE A 91 -1.02 5.85 -4.79
N ARG A 92 -0.27 6.48 -3.89
CA ARG A 92 1.11 6.93 -4.11
C ARG A 92 1.89 6.74 -2.83
N SER A 93 3.03 6.07 -2.93
CA SER A 93 3.91 5.79 -1.80
C SER A 93 5.35 6.09 -2.20
N LEU A 94 6.11 6.65 -1.26
CA LEU A 94 7.55 6.81 -1.41
C LEU A 94 8.19 6.43 -0.08
N VAL A 95 9.15 5.52 -0.15
CA VAL A 95 9.91 5.03 0.99
C VAL A 95 11.38 5.18 0.67
N LYS A 96 12.09 5.97 1.47
CA LYS A 96 13.55 6.05 1.43
C LYS A 96 14.11 5.26 2.59
N GLN A 97 15.06 4.40 2.32
CA GLN A 97 15.82 3.67 3.31
C GLN A 97 17.27 4.13 3.24
N GLU A 98 17.82 4.41 4.41
CA GLU A 98 19.24 4.67 4.65
C GLU A 98 19.70 3.71 5.76
N LYS A 99 21.01 3.62 6.03
CA LYS A 99 21.61 2.62 6.94
C LYS A 99 20.81 2.40 8.24
N ASP A 100 20.45 3.49 8.92
CA ASP A 100 19.78 3.44 10.23
C ASP A 100 18.40 4.12 10.25
N THR A 101 17.91 4.60 9.11
CA THR A 101 16.67 5.38 9.04
C THR A 101 15.80 4.92 7.87
N THR A 102 14.49 5.02 8.06
CA THR A 102 13.51 4.85 7.00
C THR A 102 12.54 6.01 7.01
N LEU A 103 12.46 6.72 5.89
CA LEU A 103 11.56 7.84 5.68
C LEU A 103 10.35 7.38 4.86
N HIS A 104 9.16 7.64 5.36
CA HIS A 104 7.91 7.33 4.67
C HIS A 104 7.17 8.62 4.32
N ALA A 105 7.02 8.93 3.03
CA ALA A 105 6.23 10.08 2.61
C ALA A 105 4.74 9.73 2.49
N TYR A 106 3.90 10.51 3.17
CA TYR A 106 2.44 10.40 3.15
C TYR A 106 1.85 11.59 2.39
N TYR A 107 1.56 11.38 1.11
CA TYR A 107 1.04 12.43 0.22
C TYR A 107 -0.33 12.98 0.61
N LYS A 108 -1.17 12.21 1.31
CA LYS A 108 -2.49 12.68 1.76
C LYS A 108 -2.41 13.69 2.91
N THR A 109 -1.36 13.62 3.71
CA THR A 109 -1.17 14.49 4.88
C THR A 109 0.00 15.44 4.70
N GLU A 110 0.73 15.34 3.58
CA GLU A 110 1.94 16.11 3.29
C GLU A 110 2.97 16.05 4.42
N LYS A 111 3.22 14.82 4.90
CA LYS A 111 4.17 14.53 6.00
C LYS A 111 5.16 13.46 5.60
N VAL A 112 6.38 13.55 6.12
CA VAL A 112 7.39 12.49 6.08
C VAL A 112 7.57 11.94 7.49
N LEU A 113 7.30 10.66 7.70
CA LEU A 113 7.57 10.01 8.97
C LEU A 113 8.94 9.35 8.94
N GLU A 114 9.79 9.76 9.87
CA GLU A 114 11.10 9.13 10.09
C GLU A 114 11.00 8.04 11.15
N ARG A 115 11.56 6.87 10.83
CA ARG A 115 11.75 5.79 11.79
C ARG A 115 13.21 5.40 11.84
N LYS A 116 13.80 5.45 13.03
CA LYS A 116 15.09 4.82 13.29
C LYS A 116 14.92 3.31 13.20
N SER A 117 15.69 2.69 12.33
CA SER A 117 15.77 1.25 12.21
C SER A 117 16.57 0.72 13.39
N SER A 118 16.06 -0.30 14.10
CA SER A 118 16.79 -0.98 15.17
C SER A 118 17.82 -1.99 14.62
N SER A 119 18.23 -1.86 13.36
CA SER A 119 18.81 -2.93 12.56
C SER A 119 20.29 -3.21 12.85
N LYS A 120 20.53 -4.01 13.90
CA LYS A 120 21.57 -5.05 13.88
C LYS A 120 21.26 -6.21 12.90
N TYR A 121 20.15 -6.14 12.15
CA TYR A 121 19.48 -7.29 11.51
C TYR A 121 19.41 -7.30 9.98
N SER A 122 20.07 -6.38 9.27
CA SER A 122 19.98 -6.30 7.80
C SER A 122 21.34 -6.37 7.11
N VAL A 123 22.26 -7.18 7.67
CA VAL A 123 23.63 -7.21 7.17
C VAL A 123 23.75 -7.86 5.78
N HIS A 124 22.79 -8.68 5.31
CA HIS A 124 22.92 -9.44 4.04
C HIS A 124 21.61 -9.69 3.27
N GLY A 125 20.60 -8.81 3.38
CA GLY A 125 19.32 -9.02 2.66
C GLY A 125 18.49 -10.23 3.11
N GLU A 126 18.94 -11.00 4.11
CA GLU A 126 18.27 -12.20 4.67
C GLU A 126 16.82 -11.96 5.09
N ALA A 127 16.49 -10.74 5.52
CA ALA A 127 15.13 -10.33 5.83
C ALA A 127 14.17 -10.49 4.63
N GLN A 128 14.68 -10.39 3.39
CA GLN A 128 13.88 -10.55 2.18
C GLN A 128 13.51 -12.01 1.88
N ILE A 129 14.29 -12.98 2.35
CA ILE A 129 14.08 -14.41 2.08
C ILE A 129 13.62 -15.21 3.32
N ARG A 130 13.36 -14.51 4.44
CA ARG A 130 12.86 -15.13 5.67
C ARG A 130 11.59 -15.95 5.36
N ASN A 131 11.58 -17.21 5.82
CA ASN A 131 10.51 -18.18 5.61
C ASN A 131 10.25 -18.57 4.14
N LEU A 132 11.18 -18.30 3.23
CA LEU A 132 11.14 -18.75 1.84
C LEU A 132 12.22 -19.80 1.60
N LYS A 133 11.97 -20.70 0.66
CA LYS A 133 12.94 -21.71 0.20
C LYS A 133 13.31 -21.40 -1.25
N LYS A 134 14.59 -21.53 -1.59
CA LYS A 134 15.05 -21.44 -2.97
C LYS A 134 14.50 -22.65 -3.74
N THR A 135 13.73 -22.43 -4.79
CA THR A 135 13.08 -23.49 -5.59
C THR A 135 13.60 -23.60 -7.02
N GLY A 136 14.36 -22.61 -7.50
CA GLY A 136 14.98 -22.67 -8.82
C GLY A 136 15.51 -21.33 -9.30
N THR A 137 15.56 -21.15 -10.61
CA THR A 137 15.92 -19.90 -11.28
C THR A 137 14.84 -19.53 -12.31
N MET A 138 14.76 -18.25 -12.65
CA MET A 138 13.82 -17.72 -13.64
C MET A 138 14.43 -16.50 -14.32
N GLU A 139 14.10 -16.29 -15.60
CA GLU A 139 14.53 -15.09 -16.32
C GLU A 139 13.46 -13.98 -16.22
N ILE A 140 13.87 -12.80 -15.78
CA ILE A 140 13.04 -11.60 -15.71
C ILE A 140 13.84 -10.43 -16.31
N ALA A 141 13.27 -9.76 -17.32
CA ALA A 141 13.92 -8.64 -18.01
C ALA A 141 15.34 -8.97 -18.52
N GLY A 142 15.55 -10.19 -19.02
CA GLY A 142 16.85 -10.67 -19.54
C GLY A 142 17.84 -11.12 -18.48
N LEU A 143 17.46 -11.13 -17.20
CA LEU A 143 18.33 -11.51 -16.08
C LEU A 143 17.84 -12.78 -15.41
N SER A 144 18.74 -13.75 -15.23
CA SER A 144 18.47 -14.98 -14.48
C SER A 144 18.54 -14.72 -12.97
N CYS A 145 17.40 -14.77 -12.29
CA CYS A 145 17.29 -14.57 -10.85
C CYS A 145 16.95 -15.86 -10.09
N ASP A 146 17.35 -15.91 -8.83
CA ASP A 146 17.02 -17.01 -7.92
C ASP A 146 15.57 -16.90 -7.46
N VAL A 147 14.81 -17.98 -7.65
CA VAL A 147 13.42 -18.08 -7.25
C VAL A 147 13.33 -18.57 -5.80
N TRP A 148 12.66 -17.78 -4.97
CA TRP A 148 12.38 -18.07 -3.57
C TRP A 148 10.88 -18.15 -3.35
N GLU A 149 10.40 -19.29 -2.87
CA GLU A 149 8.98 -19.57 -2.71
C GLU A 149 8.65 -19.98 -1.28
N GLY A 150 7.47 -19.56 -0.87
CA GLY A 150 6.86 -19.94 0.40
C GLY A 150 5.34 -19.82 0.29
N PRO A 151 4.64 -19.98 1.42
CA PRO A 151 3.18 -19.96 1.46
C PRO A 151 2.59 -18.68 0.86
N GLY A 152 2.03 -18.79 -0.35
CA GLY A 152 1.40 -17.67 -1.06
C GLY A 152 2.34 -16.53 -1.47
N ILE A 153 3.66 -16.71 -1.39
CA ILE A 153 4.66 -15.70 -1.74
C ILE A 153 5.72 -16.32 -2.65
N LYS A 154 6.03 -15.63 -3.74
CA LYS A 154 7.14 -15.96 -4.64
C LYS A 154 7.96 -14.71 -4.90
N LYS A 155 9.28 -14.83 -4.83
CA LYS A 155 10.23 -13.77 -5.15
C LYS A 155 11.24 -14.28 -6.17
N CYS A 156 11.72 -13.41 -7.04
CA CYS A 156 12.87 -13.68 -7.88
C CYS A 156 13.91 -12.59 -7.63
N LEU A 157 15.07 -12.97 -7.09
CA LEU A 157 16.13 -12.06 -6.66
C LEU A 157 17.35 -12.23 -7.56
N TYR A 158 17.74 -11.17 -8.27
CA TYR A 158 19.00 -11.11 -9.01
C TYR A 158 20.02 -10.40 -8.13
N GLU A 159 21.05 -11.10 -7.65
CA GLU A 159 22.09 -10.49 -6.82
C GLU A 159 21.53 -9.73 -5.60
N GLY A 160 20.45 -10.27 -5.01
CA GLY A 160 19.69 -9.66 -3.91
C GLY A 160 18.65 -8.60 -4.33
N VAL A 161 18.71 -8.10 -5.57
CA VAL A 161 17.75 -7.12 -6.11
C VAL A 161 16.45 -7.84 -6.49
N PRO A 162 15.28 -7.44 -5.94
CA PRO A 162 14.02 -8.09 -6.27
C PRO A 162 13.56 -7.71 -7.69
N LEU A 163 13.54 -8.69 -8.60
CA LEU A 163 13.02 -8.52 -9.96
C LEU A 163 11.56 -8.97 -10.08
N LEU A 164 11.13 -9.91 -9.25
CA LEU A 164 9.74 -10.36 -9.17
C LEU A 164 9.32 -10.47 -7.71
N LEU A 165 8.09 -10.05 -7.45
CA LEU A 165 7.35 -10.37 -6.26
C LEU A 165 5.93 -10.75 -6.65
N GLU A 166 5.49 -11.95 -6.27
CA GLU A 166 4.11 -12.39 -6.38
C GLU A 166 3.57 -12.75 -4.99
N ILE A 167 2.35 -12.32 -4.72
CA ILE A 167 1.55 -12.73 -3.57
C ILE A 167 0.28 -13.36 -4.13
N ARG A 168 -0.08 -14.56 -3.66
CA ARG A 168 -1.33 -15.25 -4.00
C ARG A 168 -1.93 -15.82 -2.73
N LEU A 169 -2.95 -15.14 -2.20
CA LEU A 169 -3.61 -15.52 -0.96
C LEU A 169 -5.13 -15.44 -1.14
N HIS A 170 -5.82 -16.53 -0.80
CA HIS A 170 -7.29 -16.61 -0.80
C HIS A 170 -7.98 -16.11 -2.10
N GLY A 171 -7.37 -16.35 -3.26
CA GLY A 171 -7.92 -15.94 -4.57
C GLY A 171 -7.62 -14.48 -4.95
N ILE A 172 -6.86 -13.75 -4.13
CA ILE A 172 -6.32 -12.44 -4.46
C ILE A 172 -4.84 -12.58 -4.81
N ALA A 173 -4.47 -12.04 -5.97
CA ALA A 173 -3.11 -11.99 -6.46
C ALA A 173 -2.59 -10.55 -6.51
N TYR A 174 -1.31 -10.38 -6.22
CA TYR A 174 -0.57 -9.14 -6.43
C TYR A 174 0.80 -9.49 -7.01
N THR A 175 1.19 -8.79 -8.07
CA THR A 175 2.45 -8.98 -8.78
C THR A 175 3.14 -7.64 -8.95
N LYS A 176 4.41 -7.60 -8.57
CA LYS A 176 5.35 -6.52 -8.88
C LYS A 176 6.48 -7.16 -9.69
N LYS A 177 6.49 -6.92 -11.00
CA LYS A 177 7.43 -7.54 -11.94
C LYS A 177 8.27 -6.46 -12.61
N ALA A 178 9.59 -6.64 -12.61
CA ALA A 178 10.52 -5.77 -13.29
C ALA A 178 10.23 -5.77 -14.79
N SER A 179 10.07 -4.58 -15.36
CA SER A 179 9.90 -4.35 -16.79
C SER A 179 11.16 -3.82 -17.45
N ASP A 180 12.03 -3.16 -16.68
CA ASP A 180 13.29 -2.61 -17.14
C ASP A 180 14.28 -2.54 -15.96
N VAL A 181 15.56 -2.83 -16.24
CA VAL A 181 16.62 -2.93 -15.24
C VAL A 181 17.88 -2.28 -15.78
N ASN A 182 18.43 -1.31 -15.04
CA ASN A 182 19.68 -0.64 -15.38
C ASN A 182 20.57 -0.60 -14.14
N PHE A 183 21.65 -1.38 -14.16
CA PHE A 183 22.67 -1.41 -13.10
C PHE A 183 23.87 -0.52 -13.46
N ASP A 184 24.71 -0.26 -12.47
CA ASP A 184 25.96 0.49 -12.60
C ASP A 184 25.77 1.90 -13.18
N ILE A 185 24.63 2.50 -12.84
CA ILE A 185 24.30 3.88 -13.22
C ILE A 185 24.70 4.84 -12.10
N ASN A 186 25.22 6.01 -12.48
CA ASN A 186 25.44 7.08 -11.51
C ASN A 186 24.10 7.66 -11.04
N VAL A 187 23.66 7.23 -9.86
CA VAL A 187 22.43 7.72 -9.21
C VAL A 187 22.78 8.98 -8.41
N SER A 188 22.48 10.15 -8.97
CA SER A 188 22.68 11.42 -8.26
C SER A 188 21.82 11.51 -7.00
N ASP A 189 22.34 12.20 -5.99
CA ASP A 189 21.68 12.34 -4.68
C ASP A 189 20.32 13.03 -4.79
N ASP A 190 20.22 14.00 -5.68
CA ASP A 190 19.00 14.73 -6.05
C ASP A 190 17.88 13.81 -6.54
N LYS A 191 18.20 12.66 -7.18
CA LYS A 191 17.22 11.65 -7.62
C LYS A 191 16.80 10.66 -6.52
N CYS A 192 17.43 10.74 -5.35
CA CYS A 192 17.17 9.94 -4.16
C CYS A 192 16.62 10.80 -3.00
N THR A 193 15.95 11.91 -3.31
CA THR A 193 15.33 12.80 -2.33
C THR A 193 13.89 12.43 -2.00
N VAL A 194 13.46 12.73 -0.78
CA VAL A 194 12.05 12.69 -0.40
C VAL A 194 11.40 14.05 -0.76
N PRO A 195 10.06 14.11 -0.92
CA PRO A 195 9.37 15.38 -1.13
C PRO A 195 9.62 16.35 0.04
N ASP A 196 9.60 17.65 -0.25
CA ASP A 196 9.73 18.72 0.74
C ASP A 196 8.43 18.86 1.57
N PHE A 197 8.28 17.94 2.53
CA PHE A 197 7.17 17.85 3.48
C PHE A 197 7.70 17.96 4.90
N SER A 198 6.84 18.31 5.86
CA SER A 198 7.25 18.35 7.26
C SER A 198 7.68 16.96 7.74
N ILE A 199 8.90 16.88 8.28
CA ILE A 199 9.46 15.65 8.86
C ILE A 199 8.97 15.53 10.30
N GLU A 200 8.34 14.42 10.63
CA GLU A 200 7.98 14.05 12.00
C GLU A 200 8.76 12.80 12.40
N GLU A 201 9.60 12.93 13.44
CA GLU A 201 10.21 11.77 14.07
C GLU A 201 9.13 10.92 14.76
N PHE A 202 9.17 9.62 14.54
CA PHE A 202 8.28 8.71 15.25
C PHE A 202 8.67 8.64 16.74
N GLY A 203 8.01 9.45 17.57
CA GLY A 203 8.21 9.46 19.02
C GLY A 203 7.82 8.12 19.66
N LEU A 204 8.81 7.43 20.25
CA LEU A 204 8.61 6.20 21.04
C LEU A 204 7.93 6.45 22.40
N ILE A 205 7.51 7.67 22.71
CA ILE A 205 6.88 8.00 23.98
C ILE A 205 5.43 7.48 23.99
N ARG A 206 5.26 6.25 24.49
CA ARG A 206 4.02 5.78 25.13
C ARG A 206 3.83 6.59 26.41
N GLY A 207 3.41 7.84 26.27
CA GLY A 207 2.88 8.61 27.39
C GLY A 207 1.58 7.97 27.83
N ILE A 208 1.46 7.72 29.14
CA ILE A 208 0.28 7.20 29.82
C ILE A 208 -0.88 8.15 29.53
N GLY A 209 -1.70 7.79 28.54
CA GLY A 209 -2.73 8.65 27.98
C GLY A 209 -3.14 8.09 26.64
N MET A 210 -3.99 7.06 26.66
CA MET A 210 -4.52 6.42 25.46
C MET A 210 -5.29 7.44 24.62
N THR A 211 -4.60 8.16 23.73
CA THR A 211 -5.25 8.64 22.53
C THR A 211 -5.58 7.39 21.73
N LYS A 212 -6.86 6.97 21.83
CA LYS A 212 -7.46 6.02 20.90
C LYS A 212 -7.44 6.66 19.51
N ASN A 213 -6.27 6.74 18.88
CA ASN A 213 -6.16 7.03 17.48
C ASN A 213 -6.85 5.86 16.77
N LYS A 214 -8.13 6.06 16.47
CA LYS A 214 -8.96 5.14 15.69
C LYS A 214 -8.13 4.83 14.44
N ARG A 215 -7.60 3.60 14.36
CA ARG A 215 -6.75 3.19 13.24
C ARG A 215 -7.58 3.39 11.97
N LYS A 216 -7.18 4.33 11.13
CA LYS A 216 -7.80 4.50 9.81
C LYS A 216 -7.65 3.18 9.04
N PRO A 217 -8.63 2.80 8.21
CA PRO A 217 -8.51 1.64 7.34
C PRO A 217 -7.22 1.70 6.54
N LYS A 218 -6.53 0.58 6.46
CA LYS A 218 -5.40 0.46 5.56
C LYS A 218 -5.92 0.33 4.13
N GLU A 219 -5.27 1.04 3.22
CA GLU A 219 -5.44 0.79 1.79
C GLU A 219 -4.95 -0.62 1.45
N VAL A 220 -5.52 -1.22 0.41
CA VAL A 220 -5.18 -2.58 -0.03
C VAL A 220 -3.66 -2.78 -0.22
N ILE A 221 -2.97 -1.79 -0.76
CA ILE A 221 -1.52 -1.85 -0.99
C ILE A 221 -0.74 -1.92 0.33
N GLU A 222 -1.18 -1.23 1.38
CA GLU A 222 -0.53 -1.29 2.69
C GLU A 222 -0.72 -2.67 3.36
N ILE A 223 -1.81 -3.36 3.05
CA ILE A 223 -2.04 -4.74 3.51
C ILE A 223 -1.06 -5.70 2.82
N PHE A 224 -0.84 -5.57 1.51
CA PHE A 224 0.18 -6.34 0.81
C PHE A 224 1.59 -6.07 1.36
N LYS A 225 1.92 -4.81 1.67
CA LYS A 225 3.19 -4.46 2.33
C LYS A 225 3.33 -5.08 3.72
N ASP A 226 2.26 -5.11 4.52
CA ASP A 226 2.28 -5.77 5.84
C ASP A 226 2.59 -7.27 5.71
N ILE A 227 2.02 -7.94 4.71
CA ILE A 227 2.26 -9.36 4.42
C ILE A 227 3.74 -9.60 4.12
N LEU A 228 4.34 -8.76 3.29
CA LEU A 228 5.76 -8.87 2.93
C LEU A 228 6.71 -8.66 4.10
N LYS A 229 6.33 -7.81 5.06
CA LYS A 229 7.13 -7.55 6.26
C LYS A 229 7.05 -8.67 7.29
N GLY A 230 6.24 -9.71 7.05
CA GLY A 230 5.95 -10.75 8.04
C GLY A 230 5.16 -10.23 9.24
N ASN A 231 4.65 -8.98 9.17
CA ASN A 231 3.77 -8.39 10.19
C ASN A 231 2.35 -8.94 10.09
N PHE A 232 2.06 -9.68 9.01
CA PHE A 232 0.84 -10.43 8.87
C PHE A 232 0.96 -11.73 9.66
N VAL A 233 0.85 -11.62 10.98
CA VAL A 233 0.48 -12.75 11.84
C VAL A 233 -1.00 -12.98 11.56
N VAL A 234 -1.30 -13.91 10.66
CA VAL A 234 -2.58 -14.60 10.79
C VAL A 234 -2.48 -15.33 12.11
N SER A 235 -3.26 -14.92 13.09
CA SER A 235 -3.34 -15.57 14.40
C SER A 235 -3.43 -17.09 14.21
N GLY A 236 -2.33 -17.81 14.41
CA GLY A 236 -2.31 -19.29 14.45
C GLY A 236 -2.37 -20.06 13.13
N MET A 237 -1.93 -19.53 11.98
CA MET A 237 -1.80 -20.37 10.78
C MET A 237 -0.48 -21.15 10.76
N ASP A 238 -0.54 -22.41 11.16
CA ASP A 238 0.34 -23.43 10.60
C ASP A 238 -0.17 -23.74 9.18
N VAL A 239 0.69 -23.60 8.18
CA VAL A 239 0.31 -23.66 6.75
C VAL A 239 -0.10 -25.08 6.32
N ASN A 240 0.00 -26.06 7.23
CA ASN A 240 -0.32 -27.46 6.99
C ASN A 240 -1.77 -27.86 7.31
N ASP A 241 -2.62 -27.00 7.87
CA ASP A 241 -3.93 -27.42 8.36
C ASP A 241 -5.07 -27.13 7.37
N THR A 242 -5.35 -28.10 6.48
CA THR A 242 -6.10 -27.86 5.24
C THR A 242 -7.63 -27.94 5.28
N ASN A 243 -8.33 -28.48 6.29
CA ASN A 243 -9.69 -28.98 6.01
C ASN A 243 -10.90 -28.43 6.79
N GLN A 244 -10.75 -27.45 7.69
CA GLN A 244 -11.94 -26.80 8.28
C GLN A 244 -11.75 -25.34 8.74
N SER A 245 -10.50 -24.89 8.87
CA SER A 245 -10.10 -23.53 9.28
C SER A 245 -10.12 -22.51 8.12
N SER A 246 -10.17 -22.97 6.88
CA SER A 246 -9.86 -22.15 5.69
C SER A 246 -10.87 -21.04 5.37
N ASP A 247 -12.17 -21.25 5.63
CA ASP A 247 -13.21 -20.28 5.27
C ASP A 247 -13.26 -19.07 6.20
N LYS A 248 -13.11 -19.28 7.52
CA LYS A 248 -13.08 -18.18 8.49
C LYS A 248 -11.88 -17.27 8.24
N THR A 249 -10.71 -17.85 8.03
CA THR A 249 -9.51 -17.05 7.78
C THR A 249 -9.52 -16.36 6.43
N LYS A 250 -10.09 -17.01 5.41
CA LYS A 250 -10.40 -16.36 4.14
C LYS A 250 -11.29 -15.14 4.34
N ILE A 251 -12.38 -15.27 5.09
CA ILE A 251 -13.30 -14.15 5.38
C ILE A 251 -12.57 -13.03 6.13
N GLU A 252 -11.75 -13.34 7.14
CA GLU A 252 -10.97 -12.34 7.88
C GLU A 252 -9.98 -11.59 6.96
N PHE A 253 -9.28 -12.31 6.08
CA PHE A 253 -8.39 -11.71 5.09
C PHE A 253 -9.16 -10.80 4.12
N LEU A 254 -10.25 -11.28 3.53
CA LEU A 254 -11.07 -10.52 2.59
C LEU A 254 -11.67 -9.28 3.26
N ASN A 255 -12.15 -9.40 4.50
CA ASN A 255 -12.66 -8.28 5.28
C ASN A 255 -11.59 -7.24 5.58
N ARG A 256 -10.35 -7.66 5.87
CA ARG A 256 -9.23 -6.73 6.05
C ARG A 256 -8.90 -6.01 4.75
N VAL A 257 -8.80 -6.73 3.63
CA VAL A 257 -8.56 -6.16 2.29
C VAL A 257 -9.65 -5.17 1.91
N GLY A 258 -10.91 -5.52 2.14
CA GLY A 258 -12.06 -4.68 1.79
C GLY A 258 -12.47 -3.67 2.85
N GLN A 259 -11.76 -3.51 3.96
CA GLN A 259 -12.19 -2.63 5.05
C GLN A 259 -12.31 -1.17 4.59
N SER A 260 -11.32 -0.66 3.87
CA SER A 260 -11.36 0.72 3.36
C SER A 260 -12.52 0.93 2.38
N MET A 261 -12.82 -0.08 1.55
CA MET A 261 -13.95 -0.04 0.60
C MET A 261 -15.29 -0.10 1.34
N HIS A 262 -15.41 -0.95 2.37
CA HIS A 262 -16.60 -1.04 3.20
C HIS A 262 -16.90 0.31 3.88
N GLU A 263 -15.91 0.93 4.51
CA GLU A 263 -16.09 2.22 5.17
C GLU A 263 -16.48 3.32 4.18
N ASN A 264 -15.80 3.40 3.03
CA ASN A 264 -16.13 4.37 1.98
C ASN A 264 -17.53 4.15 1.41
N GLN A 265 -17.93 2.91 1.13
CA GLN A 265 -19.26 2.61 0.61
C GLN A 265 -20.36 2.90 1.63
N LYS A 266 -20.11 2.63 2.91
CA LYS A 266 -21.07 2.91 4.00
C LYS A 266 -21.36 4.41 4.15
N GLU A 267 -20.39 5.26 3.85
CA GLU A 267 -20.56 6.71 3.80
C GLU A 267 -21.20 7.20 2.50
N ARG A 268 -20.74 6.70 1.35
CA ARG A 268 -21.12 7.22 0.02
C ARG A 268 -22.49 6.75 -0.45
N LEU A 269 -22.93 5.55 -0.07
CA LEU A 269 -24.23 5.02 -0.50
C LEU A 269 -25.43 5.84 -0.02
N PRO A 270 -25.50 6.25 1.27
CA PRO A 270 -26.51 7.19 1.72
C PRO A 270 -26.45 8.55 1.01
N GLN A 271 -25.25 9.08 0.74
CA GLN A 271 -25.08 10.34 0.01
C GLN A 271 -25.59 10.23 -1.44
N LEU A 272 -25.28 9.12 -2.11
CA LEU A 272 -25.78 8.81 -3.44
C LEU A 272 -27.32 8.76 -3.47
N LEU A 273 -27.93 8.08 -2.49
CA LEU A 273 -29.39 8.01 -2.38
C LEU A 273 -30.00 9.41 -2.23
N LEU A 274 -29.48 10.21 -1.29
CA LEU A 274 -29.97 11.56 -1.06
C LEU A 274 -29.83 12.44 -2.32
N SER A 275 -28.70 12.32 -3.02
CA SER A 275 -28.46 13.08 -4.26
C SER A 275 -29.37 12.64 -5.40
N LEU A 276 -29.68 11.33 -5.52
CA LEU A 276 -30.66 10.81 -6.46
C LEU A 276 -32.05 11.41 -6.19
N GLU A 277 -32.50 11.40 -4.93
CA GLU A 277 -33.81 11.96 -4.54
C GLU A 277 -33.91 13.46 -4.85
N LYS A 278 -32.89 14.24 -4.49
CA LYS A 278 -32.83 15.68 -4.81
C LYS A 278 -32.82 15.94 -6.31
N SER A 279 -32.02 15.18 -7.06
CA SER A 279 -31.93 15.34 -8.52
C SER A 279 -33.26 15.03 -9.19
N ARG A 280 -33.95 13.97 -8.72
CA ARG A 280 -35.29 13.58 -9.19
C ARG A 280 -36.32 14.66 -8.88
N GLU A 281 -36.31 15.22 -7.66
CA GLU A 281 -37.22 16.30 -7.27
C GLU A 281 -36.97 17.60 -8.04
N CYS A 282 -35.72 17.87 -8.42
CA CYS A 282 -35.34 19.02 -9.22
C CYS A 282 -35.78 18.84 -10.69
N ILE A 283 -35.52 17.67 -11.28
CA ILE A 283 -35.83 17.38 -12.69
C ILE A 283 -37.32 17.54 -12.98
N GLN A 284 -38.22 17.07 -12.11
CA GLN A 284 -39.67 17.14 -12.34
C GLN A 284 -40.23 18.58 -12.42
N ARG A 285 -39.42 19.61 -12.10
CA ARG A 285 -39.84 21.01 -12.00
C ARG A 285 -39.23 21.91 -13.07
N VAL A 286 -38.34 21.39 -13.92
CA VAL A 286 -37.55 22.22 -14.85
C VAL A 286 -38.00 22.01 -16.29
N GLU A 287 -38.11 23.10 -17.02
CA GLU A 287 -38.61 23.09 -18.40
C GLU A 287 -37.46 23.14 -19.42
N SER A 288 -36.23 23.41 -18.96
CA SER A 288 -35.07 23.60 -19.84
C SER A 288 -33.98 22.55 -19.65
N LEU A 289 -33.33 22.20 -20.78
CA LEU A 289 -32.16 21.31 -20.82
C LEU A 289 -31.02 21.79 -19.90
N ARG A 290 -30.84 23.11 -19.79
CA ARG A 290 -29.78 23.71 -18.98
C ARG A 290 -30.03 23.48 -17.50
N GLU A 291 -31.24 23.73 -17.03
CA GLU A 291 -31.63 23.52 -15.63
C GLU A 291 -31.63 22.03 -15.28
N ALA A 292 -32.09 21.16 -16.18
CA ALA A 292 -32.03 19.71 -15.98
C ALA A 292 -30.59 19.20 -15.79
N ASN A 293 -29.63 19.74 -16.54
CA ASN A 293 -28.21 19.43 -16.36
C ASN A 293 -27.65 19.99 -15.04
N GLU A 294 -28.15 21.12 -14.55
CA GLU A 294 -27.79 21.67 -13.24
C GLU A 294 -28.34 20.81 -12.10
N CYS A 295 -29.57 20.31 -12.23
CA CYS A 295 -30.20 19.40 -11.26
C CYS A 295 -29.38 18.15 -10.97
N ILE A 296 -28.69 17.60 -11.98
CA ILE A 296 -27.88 16.38 -11.83
C ILE A 296 -26.41 16.66 -11.51
N ARG A 297 -25.99 17.91 -11.35
CA ARG A 297 -24.57 18.26 -11.18
C ARG A 297 -23.92 17.58 -9.97
N GLU A 298 -24.60 17.62 -8.82
CA GLU A 298 -24.13 16.97 -7.59
C GLU A 298 -24.08 15.44 -7.74
N LEU A 299 -25.15 14.85 -8.28
CA LEU A 299 -25.22 13.42 -8.54
C LEU A 299 -24.10 12.94 -9.47
N ARG A 300 -23.77 13.73 -10.50
CA ARG A 300 -22.66 13.46 -11.41
C ARG A 300 -21.32 13.53 -10.71
N ALA A 301 -21.12 14.47 -9.78
CA ALA A 301 -19.90 14.55 -8.98
C ALA A 301 -19.75 13.31 -8.10
N ILE A 302 -20.80 12.90 -7.39
CA ILE A 302 -20.80 11.70 -6.55
C ILE A 302 -20.54 10.44 -7.38
N LYS A 303 -21.26 10.24 -8.49
CA LYS A 303 -21.04 9.09 -9.39
C LYS A 303 -19.62 9.09 -9.95
N LYS A 304 -19.06 10.25 -10.31
CA LYS A 304 -17.67 10.38 -10.77
C LYS A 304 -16.67 9.96 -9.70
N GLU A 305 -16.87 10.34 -8.45
CA GLU A 305 -16.03 9.89 -7.33
C GLU A 305 -16.15 8.38 -7.09
N MET A 306 -17.32 7.82 -7.35
CA MET A 306 -17.59 6.37 -7.38
C MET A 306 -17.15 5.73 -8.73
N GLY A 307 -16.29 6.40 -9.51
CA GLY A 307 -15.76 5.83 -10.75
C GLY A 307 -16.80 5.53 -11.84
N GLU A 308 -18.03 6.02 -11.70
CA GLU A 308 -19.11 5.92 -12.67
C GLU A 308 -19.20 7.21 -13.49
N LYS A 309 -19.41 7.06 -14.79
CA LYS A 309 -19.66 8.20 -15.67
C LYS A 309 -21.17 8.38 -15.81
N MET A 310 -21.67 9.54 -15.40
CA MET A 310 -23.01 9.97 -15.74
C MET A 310 -22.92 11.06 -16.82
N PRO A 311 -23.41 10.79 -18.05
CA PRO A 311 -23.36 11.75 -19.14
C PRO A 311 -24.23 12.98 -18.84
N PHE A 312 -23.99 14.06 -19.58
CA PHE A 312 -24.95 15.17 -19.65
C PHE A 312 -26.25 14.68 -20.29
N ILE A 313 -27.34 15.35 -19.95
CA ILE A 313 -28.59 15.23 -20.68
C ILE A 313 -28.39 16.05 -21.97
N TYR A 314 -28.62 15.43 -23.12
CA TYR A 314 -28.44 16.07 -24.44
C TYR A 314 -29.76 16.49 -25.08
N PHE A 315 -30.87 15.88 -24.67
CA PHE A 315 -32.21 16.13 -25.20
C PHE A 315 -33.19 16.34 -24.05
N TRP A 316 -34.06 17.36 -24.15
CA TRP A 316 -35.09 17.65 -23.16
C TRP A 316 -36.43 17.78 -23.86
N ASN A 317 -37.25 16.73 -23.74
CA ASN A 317 -38.65 16.68 -24.16
C ASN A 317 -39.37 15.73 -23.21
N ASP A 318 -40.71 15.75 -23.22
CA ASP A 318 -41.54 14.96 -22.29
C ASP A 318 -41.16 13.48 -22.26
N LYS A 319 -40.77 12.89 -23.40
CA LYS A 319 -40.38 11.48 -23.47
C LYS A 319 -39.04 11.23 -22.76
N GLU A 320 -38.04 12.06 -23.02
CA GLU A 320 -36.71 11.94 -22.40
C GLU A 320 -36.75 12.27 -20.91
N GLU A 321 -37.53 13.30 -20.52
CA GLU A 321 -37.75 13.65 -19.12
C GLU A 321 -38.35 12.46 -18.35
N ASN A 322 -39.45 11.90 -18.85
CA ASN A 322 -40.09 10.74 -18.23
C ASN A 322 -39.13 9.55 -18.15
N ALA A 323 -38.36 9.28 -19.20
CA ALA A 323 -37.36 8.21 -19.20
C ALA A 323 -36.24 8.43 -18.16
N HIS A 324 -35.84 9.69 -17.93
CA HIS A 324 -34.88 10.05 -16.88
C HIS A 324 -35.48 9.88 -15.48
N LEU A 325 -36.70 10.33 -15.27
CA LEU A 325 -37.43 10.19 -14.00
C LEU A 325 -37.66 8.72 -13.64
N GLU A 326 -38.15 7.90 -14.58
CA GLU A 326 -38.34 6.46 -14.37
C GLU A 326 -37.03 5.75 -13.99
N ARG A 327 -35.92 6.12 -14.65
CA ARG A 327 -34.59 5.58 -14.31
C ARG A 327 -34.18 5.95 -12.90
N MET A 328 -34.37 7.21 -12.51
CA MET A 328 -34.08 7.67 -11.14
C MET A 328 -34.97 6.97 -10.12
N ASP A 329 -36.27 6.85 -10.36
CA ASP A 329 -37.20 6.18 -9.45
C ASP A 329 -36.83 4.70 -9.26
N LYS A 330 -36.39 4.02 -10.33
CA LYS A 330 -35.86 2.65 -10.26
C LYS A 330 -34.57 2.57 -9.43
N GLU A 331 -33.60 3.47 -9.66
CA GLU A 331 -32.36 3.52 -8.88
C GLU A 331 -32.63 3.82 -7.40
N ILE A 332 -33.49 4.79 -7.10
CA ILE A 332 -33.92 5.18 -5.75
C ILE A 332 -34.59 4.01 -5.05
N SER A 333 -35.57 3.35 -5.70
CA SER A 333 -36.30 2.22 -5.12
C SER A 333 -35.36 1.05 -4.80
N ASN A 334 -34.47 0.71 -5.76
CA ASN A 334 -33.47 -0.33 -5.57
C ASN A 334 -32.54 -0.01 -4.39
N LEU A 335 -32.03 1.22 -4.31
CA LEU A 335 -31.09 1.62 -3.27
C LEU A 335 -31.77 1.70 -1.89
N LYS A 336 -32.96 2.30 -1.80
CA LYS A 336 -33.79 2.39 -0.57
C LYS A 336 -34.06 1.04 0.05
N SER A 337 -34.49 0.06 -0.76
CA SER A 337 -34.82 -1.28 -0.27
C SER A 337 -33.63 -1.98 0.41
N ARG A 338 -32.40 -1.57 0.07
CA ARG A 338 -31.15 -2.15 0.59
C ARG A 338 -30.54 -1.35 1.74
N MET A 339 -30.97 -0.10 1.98
CA MET A 339 -30.38 0.79 3.00
C MET A 339 -30.39 0.21 4.41
N SER A 340 -31.45 -0.50 4.80
CA SER A 340 -31.52 -1.15 6.11
C SER A 340 -30.47 -2.27 6.28
N CYS A 341 -30.13 -2.98 5.20
CA CYS A 341 -29.08 -3.98 5.21
C CYS A 341 -27.69 -3.30 5.21
N ILE A 342 -27.48 -2.35 4.30
CA ILE A 342 -26.21 -1.61 4.15
C ILE A 342 -25.79 -0.91 5.44
N SER A 343 -26.73 -0.28 6.16
CA SER A 343 -26.44 0.40 7.43
C SER A 343 -25.97 -0.55 8.53
N ARG A 344 -26.50 -1.78 8.54
CA ARG A 344 -26.16 -2.83 9.50
C ARG A 344 -24.90 -3.61 9.15
N ALA A 345 -24.49 -3.63 7.88
CA ALA A 345 -23.30 -4.34 7.44
C ALA A 345 -22.03 -3.88 8.19
N GLN A 346 -21.31 -4.84 8.76
CA GLN A 346 -20.13 -4.62 9.59
C GLN A 346 -18.82 -4.76 8.81
N ASN A 347 -18.86 -5.38 7.63
CA ASN A 347 -17.70 -5.63 6.78
C ASN A 347 -18.09 -5.71 5.30
N ILE A 348 -17.08 -5.83 4.42
CA ILE A 348 -17.29 -5.87 2.97
C ILE A 348 -18.11 -7.10 2.52
N THR A 349 -17.97 -8.23 3.21
CA THR A 349 -18.67 -9.48 2.86
C THR A 349 -20.18 -9.33 3.11
N GLU A 350 -20.57 -8.81 4.27
CA GLU A 350 -21.96 -8.50 4.60
C GLU A 350 -22.53 -7.42 3.69
N LEU A 351 -21.76 -6.35 3.43
CA LEU A 351 -22.18 -5.27 2.55
C LEU A 351 -22.45 -5.79 1.14
N SER A 352 -21.58 -6.66 0.62
CA SER A 352 -21.76 -7.31 -0.67
C SER A 352 -23.02 -8.18 -0.71
N ALA A 353 -23.33 -8.90 0.38
CA ALA A 353 -24.54 -9.69 0.47
C ALA A 353 -25.82 -8.83 0.42
N CYS A 354 -25.78 -7.59 0.94
CA CYS A 354 -26.87 -6.63 0.82
C CYS A 354 -27.10 -6.12 -0.61
N MET A 355 -26.13 -6.30 -1.50
CA MET A 355 -26.17 -5.79 -2.88
C MET A 355 -26.60 -6.86 -3.91
N LYS A 356 -26.96 -8.06 -3.46
CA LYS A 356 -27.74 -9.02 -4.26
C LYS A 356 -29.14 -8.46 -4.47
#